data_AF-A0A7K2Z2B2-F1
#
_entry.id   AF-A0A7K2Z2B2-F1
#
_cell.length_a   1.000
_cell.length_b   1.000
_cell.length_c   1.000
_cell.angle_alpha   90.00
_cell.angle_beta   90.00
_cell.angle_gamma   90.00
#
_symmetry.space_group_name_H-M   'P 1'
#
loop_
_entity.id
_entity.type
_entity.pdbx_description
1 polymer ?
#
loop_
_entity_poly.entity_id
_entity_poly.type
_entity_poly.pdbx_seq_one_letter_code
_entity_poly.pdbx_strand_id
1 'polypeptide(L)'
;DAAIALLASDGVRGLTHRAVEKIADVPGGTASNYFPTREALLVAAADRVAELHVREMESASRSGLGATRDTAVGTPDGVWDEVTTPALLADLLTESLLSAATDRRDRYLAVCELRLEAGRRPALASALSSVSASMEKQTQALHAELATPVPAFAIRTLIALYTGALFTLVTTPLDEIDAATVRGLAEAIVDGALPGRRNAAGTSASPTG
;
A
#
# COMPACT_ATOMS: atom_id res chain seq x y z
N ASP A 1 16.12 6.84 4.84
CA ASP A 1 15.30 8.07 4.88
C ASP A 1 15.82 9.14 3.92
N ALA A 2 17.06 9.62 4.04
CA ALA A 2 17.65 10.55 3.06
C ALA A 2 17.56 10.07 1.59
N ALA A 3 17.83 8.78 1.35
CA ALA A 3 17.67 8.18 0.02
C ALA A 3 16.21 8.20 -0.49
N ILE A 4 15.22 8.04 0.40
CA ILE A 4 13.78 8.08 0.05
C ILE A 4 13.40 9.51 -0.34
N ALA A 5 13.83 10.51 0.44
CA ALA A 5 13.61 11.92 0.13
C ALA A 5 14.22 12.32 -1.22
N LEU A 6 15.44 11.85 -1.52
CA LEU A 6 16.07 12.05 -2.84
C LEU A 6 15.30 11.40 -3.98
N LEU A 7 14.85 10.16 -3.79
CA LEU A 7 14.06 9.47 -4.79
C LEU A 7 12.75 10.23 -5.05
N ALA A 8 12.10 10.76 -4.02
CA ALA A 8 10.87 11.52 -4.15
C ALA A 8 11.07 12.86 -4.88
N SER A 9 12.16 13.56 -4.60
CA SER A 9 12.41 14.92 -5.11
C SER A 9 13.15 14.96 -6.44
N ASP A 10 14.22 14.18 -6.58
CA ASP A 10 15.16 14.22 -7.72
C ASP A 10 15.12 12.93 -8.58
N GLY A 11 14.26 11.98 -8.21
CA GLY A 11 14.14 10.68 -8.86
C GLY A 11 15.38 9.79 -8.71
N VAL A 12 15.37 8.65 -9.40
CA VAL A 12 16.50 7.68 -9.34
C VAL A 12 17.83 8.30 -9.76
N ARG A 13 17.84 9.30 -10.66
CA ARG A 13 19.07 9.96 -11.13
C ARG A 13 19.74 10.80 -10.04
N GLY A 14 18.96 11.44 -9.16
CA GLY A 14 19.49 12.21 -8.03
C GLY A 14 20.14 11.35 -6.94
N LEU A 15 19.79 10.05 -6.89
CA LEU A 15 20.32 9.15 -5.87
C LEU A 15 21.79 8.80 -6.11
N THR A 16 22.65 9.49 -5.35
CA THR A 16 24.10 9.27 -5.25
C THR A 16 24.54 9.25 -3.80
N HIS A 17 25.66 8.58 -3.49
CA HIS A 17 26.22 8.57 -2.13
C HIS A 17 26.43 9.97 -1.57
N ARG A 18 27.06 10.84 -2.36
CA ARG A 18 27.31 12.23 -1.95
C ARG A 18 26.01 12.99 -1.66
N ALA A 19 24.98 12.81 -2.48
CA ALA A 19 23.68 13.45 -2.24
C ALA A 19 23.03 12.92 -0.96
N VAL A 20 23.08 11.60 -0.73
CA VAL A 20 22.58 10.98 0.50
C VAL A 20 23.34 11.48 1.72
N GLU A 21 24.66 11.53 1.67
CA GLU A 21 25.51 12.00 2.76
C GLU A 21 25.20 13.46 3.11
N LYS A 22 25.02 14.30 2.08
CA LYS A 22 24.64 15.70 2.27
C LYS A 22 23.28 15.85 2.95
N ILE A 23 22.28 15.06 2.55
CA ILE A 23 20.93 15.16 3.13
C ILE A 23 20.86 14.51 4.51
N ALA A 24 21.61 13.44 4.73
CA ALA A 24 21.70 12.77 6.03
C ALA A 24 22.60 13.50 7.03
N ASP A 25 23.30 14.56 6.60
CA ASP A 25 24.28 15.31 7.40
C ASP A 25 25.35 14.40 8.03
N VAL A 26 25.92 13.51 7.22
CA VAL A 26 26.98 12.58 7.64
C VAL A 26 28.29 12.84 6.90
N PRO A 27 29.44 12.45 7.48
CA PRO A 27 30.74 12.63 6.83
C PRO A 27 30.81 11.99 5.45
N GLY A 28 31.55 12.64 4.54
CA GLY A 28 31.79 12.10 3.20
C GLY A 28 32.44 10.71 3.24
N GLY A 29 31.93 9.78 2.41
CA GLY A 29 32.38 8.40 2.37
C GLY A 29 31.59 7.44 3.28
N THR A 30 30.77 7.98 4.20
CA THR A 30 29.92 7.17 5.09
C THR A 30 28.97 6.28 4.31
N ALA A 31 28.23 6.84 3.35
CA ALA A 31 27.24 6.06 2.60
C ALA A 31 27.93 5.01 1.73
N SER A 32 29.08 5.34 1.11
CA SER A 32 29.83 4.36 0.31
C SER A 32 30.44 3.24 1.14
N ASN A 33 30.75 3.48 2.42
CA ASN A 33 31.23 2.45 3.33
C ASN A 33 30.16 1.40 3.63
N TYR A 34 28.90 1.82 3.83
CA TYR A 34 27.77 0.90 4.09
C TYR A 34 27.16 0.32 2.81
N PHE A 35 27.14 1.10 1.73
CA PHE A 35 26.51 0.73 0.46
C PHE A 35 27.54 0.91 -0.66
N PRO A 36 28.40 -0.07 -0.94
CA PRO A 36 29.56 0.13 -1.82
C PRO A 36 29.23 0.53 -3.27
N THR A 37 28.01 0.25 -3.73
CA THR A 37 27.57 0.55 -5.09
C THR A 37 26.26 1.35 -5.08
N ARG A 38 25.99 2.05 -6.18
CA ARG A 38 24.69 2.73 -6.38
C ARG A 38 23.52 1.73 -6.36
N GLU A 39 23.74 0.51 -6.83
CA GLU A 39 22.74 -0.55 -6.75
C GLU A 39 22.47 -0.99 -5.31
N ALA A 40 23.51 -1.17 -4.49
CA ALA A 40 23.35 -1.45 -3.07
C ALA A 40 22.57 -0.33 -2.35
N LEU A 41 22.80 0.93 -2.74
CA LEU A 41 22.05 2.07 -2.22
C LEU A 41 20.56 2.06 -2.62
N LEU A 42 20.24 1.66 -3.86
CA LEU A 42 18.85 1.48 -4.32
C LEU A 42 18.14 0.34 -3.57
N VAL A 43 18.83 -0.79 -3.39
CA VAL A 43 18.31 -1.94 -2.63
C VAL A 43 18.07 -1.54 -1.17
N ALA A 44 19.02 -0.87 -0.53
CA ALA A 44 18.84 -0.37 0.83
C ALA A 44 17.68 0.63 0.98
N ALA A 45 17.46 1.47 -0.03
CA ALA A 45 16.29 2.36 -0.06
C ALA A 45 14.98 1.56 -0.16
N ALA A 46 14.93 0.53 -1.02
CA ALA A 46 13.78 -0.36 -1.13
C ALA A 46 13.49 -1.11 0.17
N ASP A 47 14.51 -1.66 0.82
CA ASP A 47 14.39 -2.35 2.11
C ASP A 47 13.88 -1.40 3.21
N ARG A 48 14.39 -0.17 3.24
CA ARG A 48 13.93 0.85 4.19
C ARG A 48 12.47 1.23 3.95
N VAL A 49 12.04 1.36 2.70
CA VAL A 49 10.62 1.62 2.39
C VAL A 49 9.74 0.48 2.87
N ALA A 50 10.16 -0.77 2.65
CA ALA A 50 9.46 -1.95 3.12
C ALA A 50 9.29 -1.96 4.64
N GLU A 51 10.39 -1.70 5.36
CA GLU A 51 10.40 -1.61 6.82
C GLU A 51 9.43 -0.55 7.33
N LEU A 52 9.43 0.64 6.73
CA LEU A 52 8.53 1.72 7.10
C LEU A 52 7.06 1.36 6.87
N HIS A 53 6.75 0.65 5.79
CA HIS A 53 5.38 0.18 5.52
C HIS A 53 4.93 -0.90 6.51
N VAL A 54 5.79 -1.84 6.89
CA VAL A 54 5.45 -2.86 7.89
C VAL A 54 5.15 -2.21 9.24
N ARG A 55 6.03 -1.30 9.70
CA ARG A 55 5.81 -0.55 10.96
C ARG A 55 4.50 0.23 10.97
N GLU A 56 4.12 0.77 9.82
CA GLU A 56 2.87 1.48 9.65
C GLU A 56 1.67 0.54 9.75
N MET A 57 1.71 -0.60 9.05
CA MET A 57 0.67 -1.62 9.11
C MET A 57 0.47 -2.13 10.53
N GLU A 58 1.57 -2.36 11.28
CA GLU A 58 1.53 -2.73 12.69
C GLU A 58 0.94 -1.62 13.59
N SER A 59 1.20 -0.35 13.28
CA SER A 59 0.63 0.79 14.01
C SER A 59 -0.87 0.94 13.73
N ALA A 60 -1.27 0.83 12.48
CA ALA A 60 -2.68 0.86 12.07
C ALA A 60 -3.45 -0.33 12.63
N SER A 61 -2.82 -1.52 12.68
CA SER A 61 -3.42 -2.70 13.31
C SER A 61 -3.69 -2.48 14.80
N ARG A 62 -2.71 -1.92 15.53
CA ARG A 62 -2.86 -1.59 16.95
C ARG A 62 -3.86 -0.47 17.25
N SER A 63 -4.05 0.48 16.33
CA SER A 63 -4.86 1.69 16.57
C SER A 63 -6.27 1.62 15.97
N GLY A 64 -6.46 0.90 14.85
CA GLY A 64 -7.70 0.86 14.08
C GLY A 64 -8.28 -0.55 13.90
N LEU A 65 -7.44 -1.57 13.61
CA LEU A 65 -7.95 -2.95 13.49
C LEU A 65 -8.32 -3.57 14.85
N GLY A 66 -7.76 -3.09 15.96
CA GLY A 66 -8.21 -3.42 17.31
C GLY A 66 -9.60 -2.86 17.63
N ALA A 67 -9.92 -1.65 17.13
CA ALA A 67 -11.24 -1.04 17.29
C ALA A 67 -12.29 -1.69 16.37
N THR A 68 -11.92 -2.07 15.13
CA THR A 68 -12.82 -2.85 14.28
C THR A 68 -13.04 -4.26 14.82
N ARG A 69 -12.03 -4.88 15.45
CA ARG A 69 -12.17 -6.12 16.22
C ARG A 69 -13.19 -5.97 17.35
N ASP A 70 -13.15 -4.89 18.13
CA ASP A 70 -14.15 -4.64 19.18
C ASP A 70 -15.55 -4.36 18.62
N THR A 71 -15.68 -3.67 17.48
CA THR A 71 -16.98 -3.48 16.82
C THR A 71 -17.54 -4.75 16.17
N ALA A 72 -16.68 -5.62 15.63
CA ALA A 72 -17.07 -6.92 15.08
C ALA A 72 -17.45 -7.92 16.19
N VAL A 73 -16.77 -7.83 17.34
CA VAL A 73 -17.09 -8.55 18.58
C VAL A 73 -18.40 -8.06 19.22
N GLY A 74 -18.90 -6.89 18.83
CA GLY A 74 -20.21 -6.36 19.25
C GLY A 74 -21.43 -6.98 18.56
N THR A 75 -21.24 -7.77 17.50
CA THR A 75 -22.30 -8.58 16.86
C THR A 75 -22.30 -9.97 17.50
N PRO A 76 -23.38 -10.42 18.15
CA PRO A 76 -23.39 -11.64 18.98
C PRO A 76 -22.91 -12.94 18.29
N ASP A 77 -22.77 -12.97 16.95
CA ASP A 77 -22.44 -14.16 16.17
C ASP A 77 -21.25 -14.03 15.19
N GLY A 78 -20.46 -12.95 15.22
CA GLY A 78 -19.29 -12.81 14.32
C GLY A 78 -19.63 -12.85 12.82
N VAL A 79 -20.88 -12.53 12.47
CA VAL A 79 -21.36 -12.52 11.09
C VAL A 79 -20.87 -11.25 10.41
N TRP A 80 -19.98 -11.43 9.43
CA TRP A 80 -19.64 -10.41 8.44
C TRP A 80 -20.90 -10.08 7.63
N ASP A 81 -21.61 -9.02 8.01
CA ASP A 81 -22.77 -8.55 7.26
C ASP A 81 -22.33 -8.05 5.87
N GLU A 82 -23.11 -8.41 4.85
CA GLU A 82 -22.87 -8.08 3.45
C GLU A 82 -22.79 -6.56 3.25
N VAL A 83 -23.51 -5.76 4.04
CA VAL A 83 -23.62 -4.31 3.85
C VAL A 83 -22.59 -3.54 4.68
N THR A 84 -22.35 -3.95 5.92
CA THR A 84 -21.49 -3.21 6.86
C THR A 84 -20.00 -3.38 6.55
N THR A 85 -19.59 -4.53 6.02
CA THR A 85 -18.17 -4.84 5.76
C THR A 85 -17.56 -4.01 4.62
N PRO A 86 -18.23 -3.82 3.46
CA PRO A 86 -17.65 -3.06 2.34
C PRO A 86 -17.51 -1.57 2.64
N ALA A 87 -18.48 -0.97 3.33
CA ALA A 87 -18.44 0.45 3.69
C ALA A 87 -17.28 0.74 4.66
N LEU A 88 -17.12 -0.10 5.69
CA LEU A 88 -15.99 0.01 6.61
C LEU A 88 -14.64 -0.15 5.91
N LEU A 89 -14.53 -1.12 4.99
CA LEU A 89 -13.31 -1.31 4.21
C LEU A 89 -13.03 -0.12 3.30
N ALA A 90 -14.06 0.46 2.68
CA ALA A 90 -13.91 1.67 1.86
C ALA A 90 -13.44 2.86 2.70
N ASP A 91 -13.97 3.06 3.91
CA ASP A 91 -13.54 4.14 4.80
C ASP A 91 -12.06 3.96 5.25
N LEU A 92 -11.66 2.73 5.62
CA LEU A 92 -10.26 2.40 5.95
C LEU A 92 -9.31 2.63 4.77
N LEU A 93 -9.71 2.21 3.57
CA LEU A 93 -8.94 2.43 2.35
C LEU A 93 -8.86 3.91 1.99
N THR A 94 -9.93 4.67 2.23
CA THR A 94 -9.97 6.13 2.00
C THR A 94 -8.94 6.84 2.88
N GLU A 95 -8.94 6.56 4.19
CA GLU A 95 -7.98 7.14 5.14
C GLU A 95 -6.55 6.76 4.78
N SER A 96 -6.32 5.47 4.47
CA SER A 96 -5.01 4.96 4.07
C SER A 96 -4.48 5.64 2.80
N LEU A 97 -5.29 5.74 1.76
CA LEU A 97 -4.94 6.40 0.49
C LEU A 97 -4.67 7.89 0.69
N LEU A 98 -5.50 8.60 1.47
CA LEU A 98 -5.30 10.02 1.77
C LEU A 98 -3.98 10.26 2.47
N SER A 99 -3.71 9.56 3.58
CA SER A 99 -2.45 9.73 4.32
C SER A 99 -1.24 9.28 3.50
N ALA A 100 -1.40 8.29 2.62
CA ALA A 100 -0.34 7.87 1.71
C ALA A 100 -0.04 8.92 0.63
N ALA A 101 -1.07 9.56 0.06
CA ALA A 101 -0.94 10.53 -1.02
C ALA A 101 -0.55 11.95 -0.54
N THR A 102 -0.70 12.23 0.75
CA THR A 102 -0.40 13.52 1.39
C THR A 102 0.80 13.40 2.34
N ASP A 103 0.59 13.02 3.60
CA ASP A 103 1.61 13.01 4.66
C ASP A 103 2.85 12.18 4.31
N ARG A 104 2.66 11.10 3.55
CA ARG A 104 3.68 10.10 3.25
C ARG A 104 4.01 10.04 1.76
N ARG A 105 3.62 11.08 1.01
CA ARG A 105 3.74 11.12 -0.45
C ARG A 105 5.15 10.78 -0.94
N ASP A 106 6.18 11.30 -0.29
CA ASP A 106 7.59 11.06 -0.64
C ASP A 106 7.94 9.57 -0.65
N ARG A 107 7.42 8.82 0.33
CA ARG A 107 7.66 7.38 0.41
C ARG A 107 7.13 6.67 -0.82
N TYR A 108 5.92 7.03 -1.26
CA TYR A 108 5.26 6.35 -2.37
C TYR A 108 5.75 6.84 -3.74
N LEU A 109 6.17 8.09 -3.86
CA LEU A 109 6.93 8.57 -5.01
C LEU A 109 8.25 7.78 -5.16
N ALA A 110 8.97 7.56 -4.06
CA ALA A 110 10.16 6.74 -4.07
C ALA A 110 9.88 5.28 -4.48
N VAL A 111 8.75 4.69 -4.05
CA VAL A 111 8.31 3.37 -4.53
C VAL A 111 8.10 3.38 -6.05
N CYS A 112 7.46 4.41 -6.60
CA CYS A 112 7.22 4.52 -8.04
C CYS A 112 8.54 4.55 -8.81
N GLU A 113 9.47 5.41 -8.39
CA GLU A 113 10.82 5.51 -8.95
C GLU A 113 11.58 4.18 -8.90
N LEU A 114 11.58 3.50 -7.74
CA LEU A 114 12.23 2.20 -7.57
C LEU A 114 11.61 1.12 -8.46
N ARG A 115 10.28 1.08 -8.56
CA ARG A 115 9.57 0.11 -9.42
C ARG A 115 9.84 0.34 -10.90
N LEU A 116 9.89 1.59 -11.35
CA LEU A 116 10.24 1.91 -12.73
C LEU A 116 11.70 1.56 -13.06
N GLU A 117 12.62 1.68 -12.10
CA GLU A 117 14.02 1.32 -12.28
C GLU A 117 14.26 -0.20 -12.21
N ALA A 118 13.44 -0.93 -11.46
CA ALA A 118 13.56 -2.38 -11.32
C ALA A 118 13.55 -3.12 -12.66
N GLY A 119 12.79 -2.65 -13.65
CA GLY A 119 12.77 -3.23 -15.00
C GLY A 119 14.13 -3.18 -15.72
N ARG A 120 15.06 -2.34 -15.27
CA ARG A 120 16.43 -2.21 -15.82
C ARG A 120 17.49 -2.85 -14.93
N ARG A 121 17.15 -3.27 -13.70
CA ARG A 121 18.09 -3.73 -12.68
C ARG A 121 17.59 -5.00 -11.99
N PRO A 122 18.08 -6.19 -12.40
CA PRO A 122 17.62 -7.45 -11.85
C PRO A 122 17.76 -7.59 -10.32
N ALA A 123 18.83 -7.05 -9.71
CA ALA A 123 19.00 -7.14 -8.26
C ALA A 123 17.95 -6.32 -7.49
N LEU A 124 17.65 -5.10 -7.99
CA LEU A 124 16.57 -4.27 -7.44
C LEU A 124 15.20 -4.93 -7.64
N ALA A 125 14.95 -5.52 -8.81
CA ALA A 125 13.71 -6.27 -9.06
C ALA A 125 13.53 -7.43 -8.09
N SER A 126 14.61 -8.18 -7.81
CA SER A 126 14.60 -9.27 -6.83
C SER A 126 14.27 -8.77 -5.41
N ALA A 127 14.92 -7.68 -4.98
CA ALA A 127 14.66 -7.06 -3.67
C ALA A 127 13.19 -6.61 -3.54
N LEU A 128 12.67 -5.86 -4.51
CA LEU A 128 11.27 -5.42 -4.51
C LEU A 128 10.26 -6.58 -4.60
N SER A 129 10.61 -7.66 -5.31
CA SER A 129 9.77 -8.85 -5.39
C SER A 129 9.68 -9.56 -4.04
N SER A 130 10.81 -9.69 -3.34
CA SER A 130 10.86 -10.26 -1.98
C SER A 130 10.00 -9.45 -1.00
N VAL A 131 10.13 -8.11 -1.05
CA VAL A 131 9.31 -7.19 -0.25
C VAL A 131 7.82 -7.37 -0.56
N SER A 132 7.44 -7.36 -1.84
CA SER A 132 6.05 -7.48 -2.26
C SER A 132 5.44 -8.81 -1.83
N ALA A 133 6.19 -9.90 -1.95
CA ALA A 133 5.76 -11.23 -1.50
C ALA A 133 5.58 -11.29 0.03
N SER A 134 6.43 -10.62 0.80
CA SER A 134 6.29 -10.51 2.25
C SER A 134 5.01 -9.78 2.65
N MET A 135 4.71 -8.65 1.99
CA MET A 135 3.50 -7.88 2.25
C MET A 135 2.22 -8.62 1.86
N GLU A 136 2.22 -9.32 0.72
CA GLU A 136 1.09 -10.17 0.33
C GLU A 136 0.81 -11.25 1.40
N LYS A 137 1.87 -11.90 1.91
CA LYS A 137 1.75 -12.89 2.98
C LYS A 137 1.20 -12.30 4.27
N GLN A 138 1.65 -11.10 4.68
CA GLN A 138 1.12 -10.42 5.86
C GLN A 138 -0.37 -10.07 5.69
N THR A 139 -0.76 -9.57 4.52
CA THR A 139 -2.16 -9.25 4.20
C THR A 139 -3.03 -10.51 4.26
N GLN A 140 -2.55 -11.63 3.70
CA GLN A 140 -3.23 -12.93 3.80
C GLN A 140 -3.37 -13.40 5.25
N ALA A 141 -2.33 -13.23 6.08
CA ALA A 141 -2.37 -13.60 7.49
C ALA A 141 -3.42 -12.79 8.27
N LEU A 142 -3.52 -11.48 8.02
CA LEU A 142 -4.54 -10.62 8.62
C LEU A 142 -5.96 -11.08 8.24
N HIS A 143 -6.20 -11.37 6.96
CA HIS A 143 -7.50 -11.88 6.50
C HIS A 143 -7.86 -13.24 7.12
N ALA A 144 -6.86 -14.11 7.32
CA ALA A 144 -7.04 -15.41 7.96
C ALA A 144 -7.33 -15.27 9.47
N GLU A 145 -6.62 -14.40 10.18
CA GLU A 145 -6.84 -14.13 11.61
C GLU A 145 -8.24 -13.55 11.87
N LEU A 146 -8.72 -12.68 10.98
CA LEU A 146 -10.05 -12.08 11.06
C LEU A 146 -11.17 -13.03 10.57
N ALA A 147 -10.85 -14.25 10.11
CA ALA A 147 -11.83 -15.18 9.53
C ALA A 147 -12.70 -14.55 8.42
N THR A 148 -12.14 -13.62 7.65
CA THR A 148 -12.86 -12.96 6.56
C THR A 148 -13.10 -13.94 5.41
N PRO A 149 -14.27 -13.92 4.74
CA PRO A 149 -14.55 -14.80 3.60
C PRO A 149 -13.83 -14.37 2.31
N VAL A 150 -12.78 -13.54 2.40
CA VAL A 150 -12.10 -12.94 1.24
C VAL A 150 -11.16 -13.97 0.62
N PRO A 151 -11.39 -14.43 -0.62
CA PRO A 151 -10.53 -15.41 -1.26
C PRO A 151 -9.16 -14.80 -1.61
N ALA A 152 -8.10 -15.62 -1.65
CA ALA A 152 -6.74 -15.13 -1.88
C ALA A 152 -6.57 -14.34 -3.20
N PHE A 153 -7.35 -14.64 -4.24
CA PHE A 153 -7.33 -13.87 -5.49
C PHE A 153 -7.91 -12.45 -5.32
N ALA A 154 -8.89 -12.28 -4.42
CA ALA A 154 -9.47 -10.97 -4.10
C ALA A 154 -8.45 -10.08 -3.39
N ILE A 155 -7.61 -10.66 -2.51
CA ILE A 155 -6.51 -9.95 -1.85
C ILE A 155 -5.51 -9.42 -2.90
N ARG A 156 -5.11 -10.25 -3.86
CA ARG A 156 -4.21 -9.83 -4.95
C ARG A 156 -4.83 -8.72 -5.80
N THR A 157 -6.12 -8.85 -6.10
CA THR A 157 -6.88 -7.85 -6.86
C THR A 157 -6.93 -6.52 -6.10
N LEU A 158 -7.23 -6.57 -4.79
CA LEU A 158 -7.24 -5.41 -3.90
C LEU A 158 -5.87 -4.72 -3.89
N ILE A 159 -4.78 -5.47 -3.72
CA ILE A 159 -3.40 -4.93 -3.72
C ILE A 159 -3.09 -4.25 -5.06
N ALA A 160 -3.49 -4.85 -6.18
CA ALA A 160 -3.27 -4.30 -7.51
C ALA A 160 -4.06 -2.99 -7.73
N LEU A 161 -5.34 -2.98 -7.40
CA LEU A 161 -6.20 -1.79 -7.53
C LEU A 161 -5.73 -0.67 -6.59
N TYR A 162 -5.42 -0.99 -5.33
CA TYR A 162 -4.84 -0.05 -4.37
C TYR A 162 -3.54 0.56 -4.89
N THR A 163 -2.65 -0.26 -5.44
CA THR A 163 -1.39 0.22 -6.02
C THR A 163 -1.64 1.19 -7.19
N GLY A 164 -2.59 0.89 -8.08
CA GLY A 164 -2.92 1.76 -9.21
C GLY A 164 -3.57 3.09 -8.78
N ALA A 165 -4.50 3.03 -7.82
CA ALA A 165 -5.11 4.22 -7.23
C ALA A 165 -4.05 5.09 -6.55
N LEU A 166 -3.18 4.47 -5.76
CA LEU A 166 -2.12 5.19 -5.06
C LEU A 166 -1.13 5.84 -6.03
N PHE A 167 -0.71 5.14 -7.10
CA PHE A 167 0.11 5.72 -8.16
C PHE A 167 -0.54 6.97 -8.77
N THR A 168 -1.84 6.89 -9.06
CA THR A 168 -2.61 8.02 -9.61
C THR A 168 -2.61 9.20 -8.63
N LEU A 169 -2.89 8.96 -7.35
CA LEU A 169 -2.97 10.02 -6.34
C LEU A 169 -1.61 10.65 -6.03
N VAL A 170 -0.54 9.87 -5.90
CA VAL A 170 0.81 10.39 -5.58
C VAL A 170 1.45 11.11 -6.75
N THR A 171 0.89 11.03 -7.95
CA THR A 171 1.34 11.77 -9.15
C THR A 171 0.42 12.95 -9.49
N THR A 172 -0.74 13.05 -8.84
CA THR A 172 -1.69 14.18 -8.97
C THR A 172 -1.26 15.36 -8.08
N PRO A 173 -1.34 16.63 -8.53
CA PRO A 173 -1.07 17.79 -7.69
C PRO A 173 -1.82 17.75 -6.35
N LEU A 174 -1.17 18.18 -5.26
CA LEU A 174 -1.72 18.04 -3.90
C LEU A 174 -3.03 18.82 -3.70
N ASP A 175 -3.18 19.95 -4.38
CA ASP A 175 -4.38 20.80 -4.35
C ASP A 175 -5.57 20.21 -5.12
N GLU A 176 -5.33 19.18 -5.94
CA GLU A 176 -6.35 18.44 -6.66
C GLU A 176 -6.79 17.15 -5.94
N ILE A 177 -6.18 16.80 -4.80
CA ILE A 177 -6.54 15.62 -4.01
C ILE A 177 -7.66 15.99 -3.03
N ASP A 178 -8.88 15.56 -3.33
CA ASP A 178 -10.03 15.71 -2.43
C ASP A 178 -10.50 14.36 -1.87
N ALA A 179 -11.08 14.41 -0.67
CA ALA A 179 -11.52 13.21 0.06
C ALA A 179 -12.66 12.45 -0.63
N ALA A 180 -13.53 13.13 -1.39
CA ALA A 180 -14.65 12.49 -2.07
C ALA A 180 -14.17 11.65 -3.26
N THR A 181 -13.22 12.17 -4.04
CA THR A 181 -12.56 11.44 -5.13
C THR A 181 -11.80 10.21 -4.59
N VAL A 182 -11.05 10.37 -3.50
CA VAL A 182 -10.33 9.25 -2.88
C VAL A 182 -11.31 8.19 -2.35
N ARG A 183 -12.43 8.61 -1.76
CA ARG A 183 -13.47 7.69 -1.30
C ARG A 183 -14.12 6.91 -2.44
N GLY A 184 -14.39 7.56 -3.57
CA GLY A 184 -14.90 6.88 -4.77
C GLY A 184 -13.91 5.83 -5.32
N LEU A 185 -12.60 6.10 -5.29
CA LEU A 185 -11.58 5.11 -5.63
C LEU A 185 -11.57 3.94 -4.64
N ALA A 186 -11.69 4.22 -3.34
CA ALA A 186 -11.75 3.18 -2.31
C ALA A 186 -12.96 2.26 -2.49
N GLU A 187 -14.16 2.82 -2.72
CA GLU A 187 -15.37 2.06 -3.01
C GLU A 187 -15.19 1.18 -4.26
N ALA A 188 -14.61 1.72 -5.33
CA ALA A 188 -14.32 0.96 -6.55
C ALA A 188 -13.31 -0.18 -6.33
N ILE A 189 -12.32 0.01 -5.45
CA ILE A 189 -11.37 -1.05 -5.05
C ILE A 189 -12.11 -2.19 -4.35
N VAL A 190 -12.97 -1.86 -3.38
CA VAL A 190 -13.74 -2.85 -2.61
C VAL A 190 -14.67 -3.64 -3.53
N ASP A 191 -15.42 -2.95 -4.37
CA ASP A 191 -16.35 -3.58 -5.33
C ASP A 191 -15.61 -4.47 -6.34
N GLY A 192 -14.47 -4.01 -6.85
CA GLY A 192 -13.66 -4.74 -7.83
C GLY A 192 -13.00 -5.99 -7.25
N ALA A 193 -12.59 -5.93 -5.99
CA ALA A 193 -11.98 -7.07 -5.29
C ALA A 193 -13.03 -8.11 -4.83
N LEU A 194 -14.29 -7.72 -4.61
CA LEU A 194 -15.38 -8.58 -4.14
C LEU A 194 -16.50 -8.77 -5.18
N PRO A 195 -16.21 -9.29 -6.38
CA PRO A 195 -17.15 -9.26 -7.52
C PRO A 195 -18.40 -10.15 -7.37
N GLY A 196 -18.45 -11.04 -6.36
CA GLY A 196 -19.55 -11.99 -6.15
C GLY A 196 -20.93 -11.35 -5.88
N ARG A 197 -20.98 -10.05 -5.56
CA ARG A 197 -22.22 -9.34 -5.19
C ARG A 197 -23.13 -8.99 -6.37
N ARG A 198 -22.58 -8.73 -7.56
CA ARG A 198 -23.41 -8.29 -8.72
C ARG A 198 -24.32 -9.41 -9.24
N ASN A 199 -23.98 -10.67 -9.00
CA ASN A 199 -24.77 -11.81 -9.47
C ASN A 199 -25.89 -12.23 -8.49
N ALA A 200 -25.78 -11.88 -7.20
CA ALA A 200 -26.80 -12.22 -6.20
C ALA A 200 -28.05 -11.33 -6.31
N ALA A 201 -27.89 -10.05 -6.62
CA ALA A 201 -29.00 -9.11 -6.82
C ALA A 201 -29.75 -9.33 -8.17
N GLY A 202 -29.17 -10.06 -9.12
CA GLY A 202 -29.76 -10.32 -10.43
C GLY A 202 -30.59 -11.61 -10.55
N THR A 203 -30.59 -12.47 -9.52
CA THR A 203 -31.19 -13.82 -9.61
C THR A 203 -32.51 -13.96 -8.83
N SER A 204 -33.07 -12.87 -8.28
CA SER A 204 -34.37 -12.89 -7.59
C SER A 204 -35.58 -12.53 -8.47
N ALA A 205 -35.43 -12.49 -9.80
CA ALA A 205 -36.58 -12.48 -10.71
C ALA A 205 -37.09 -13.92 -10.88
N SER A 206 -37.98 -14.33 -9.96
CA SER A 206 -38.65 -15.63 -9.98
C SER A 206 -39.64 -15.80 -11.15
N PRO A 207 -40.05 -17.05 -11.46
CA PRO A 207 -40.57 -17.49 -12.74
C PRO A 207 -42.06 -17.21 -12.90
N THR A 208 -42.51 -16.91 -14.12
CA THR A 208 -43.90 -17.11 -14.55
C THR A 208 -43.94 -17.36 -16.05
N GLY A 209 -44.48 -18.51 -16.44
CA GLY A 209 -44.66 -18.97 -17.81
C GLY A 209 -44.79 -20.48 -17.85
#